data_AF-A0A024P289-F1
#
_entry.id   AF-A0A024P289-F1
#
_cell.length_a   1.000
_cell.length_b   1.000
_cell.length_c   1.000
_cell.angle_alpha   90.00
_cell.angle_beta   90.00
_cell.angle_gamma   90.00
#
_symmetry.space_group_name_H-M   'P 1'
#
loop_
_entity.id
_entity.type
_entity.pdbx_description
1 polymer ?
#
loop_
_entity_poly.entity_id
_entity_poly.type
_entity_poly.pdbx_seq_one_letter_code
_entity_poly.pdbx_strand_id
1 'polypeptide(L)'
;MIVFLLIVSFIIDGLLILALGTMMKKIRLTEELERRQKQVASEIEDLFTSYLMEIKEENKRMEEWFTMSKAVPSPEETKNAGSEVSTEQESVTSYAPPEPDIVENYEPSLHAKVFDMKEKGCSIEEIARKLHKGKTEIELLYKFYKN
;
A
#
# COMPACT_ATOMS: atom_id res chain seq x y z
N MET A 1 46.68 37.29 29.38
CA MET A 1 45.25 37.62 29.45
C MET A 1 44.62 37.69 28.06
N ILE A 2 45.07 38.59 27.18
CA ILE A 2 44.50 38.75 25.82
C ILE A 2 44.66 37.49 24.95
N VAL A 3 45.84 36.86 24.95
CA VAL A 3 46.08 35.62 24.17
C VAL A 3 45.16 34.46 24.61
N PHE A 4 44.89 34.34 25.91
CA PHE A 4 43.97 33.33 26.43
C PHE A 4 42.53 33.58 25.92
N LEU A 5 42.08 34.85 25.92
CA LEU A 5 40.77 35.22 25.37
C LEU A 5 40.67 34.95 23.87
N LEU A 6 41.75 35.17 23.11
CA LEU A 6 41.78 34.87 21.66
C LEU A 6 41.67 33.36 21.37
N ILE A 7 42.32 32.52 22.17
CA ILE A 7 42.22 31.05 22.02
C ILE A 7 40.78 30.59 22.30
N VAL A 8 40.14 31.12 23.35
CA VAL A 8 38.76 30.78 23.68
C VAL A 8 37.80 31.24 22.58
N SER A 9 37.98 32.45 22.04
CA SER A 9 37.18 32.93 20.89
C SER A 9 37.31 32.00 19.70
N PHE A 10 38.55 31.61 19.35
CA PHE A 10 38.81 30.74 18.21
C PHE A 10 38.17 29.34 18.37
N ILE A 11 38.16 28.80 19.60
CA ILE A 11 37.48 27.52 19.88
C ILE A 11 35.97 27.64 19.68
N ILE A 12 35.35 28.72 20.17
CA ILE A 12 33.92 28.98 20.01
C ILE A 12 33.55 29.14 18.54
N ASP A 13 34.34 29.89 17.78
CA ASP A 13 34.15 30.09 16.34
C ASP A 13 34.24 28.74 15.59
N GLY A 14 35.22 27.89 15.94
CA GLY A 14 35.34 26.54 15.38
C GLY A 14 34.12 25.66 15.68
N LEU A 15 33.59 25.70 16.91
CA LEU A 15 32.38 24.97 17.29
C LEU A 15 31.14 25.48 16.53
N LEU A 16 31.02 26.79 16.32
CA LEU A 16 29.94 27.38 15.52
C LEU A 16 29.99 26.90 14.08
N ILE A 17 31.16 26.85 13.46
CA ILE A 17 31.33 26.36 12.08
C ILE A 17 30.94 24.88 11.98
N LEU A 18 31.34 24.05 12.96
CA LEU A 18 30.94 22.65 13.00
C LEU A 18 29.42 22.48 13.16
N ALA A 19 28.81 23.24 14.06
CA ALA A 19 27.36 23.24 14.25
C ALA A 19 26.63 23.63 12.95
N LEU A 20 27.08 24.70 12.29
CA LEU A 20 26.52 25.16 11.02
C LEU A 20 26.65 24.10 9.91
N GLY A 21 27.81 23.44 9.81
CA GLY A 21 28.06 22.37 8.85
C GLY A 21 27.16 21.15 9.05
N THR A 22 26.97 20.70 10.29
CA THR A 22 26.05 19.58 10.60
C THR A 22 24.60 19.92 10.28
N MET A 23 24.18 21.16 10.56
CA MET A 23 22.85 21.64 10.26
C MET A 23 22.59 21.75 8.76
N MET A 24 23.57 22.26 7.99
CA MET A 24 23.47 22.33 6.53
C MET A 24 23.33 20.95 5.89
N LYS A 25 24.02 19.93 6.41
CA LYS A 25 23.85 18.53 5.95
C LYS A 25 22.44 18.00 6.23
N LYS A 26 21.91 18.25 7.44
CA LYS A 26 20.53 17.85 7.80
C LYS A 26 19.49 18.50 6.89
N ILE A 27 19.62 19.81 6.65
CA ILE A 27 18.69 20.56 5.78
C ILE A 27 18.69 19.99 4.35
N ARG A 28 19.87 19.75 3.77
CA ARG A 28 19.99 19.19 2.41
C ARG A 28 19.44 17.76 2.30
N LEU A 29 19.68 16.93 3.31
CA LEU A 29 19.17 15.55 3.34
C LEU A 29 17.64 15.52 3.35
N THR A 30 17.00 16.41 4.12
CA THR A 30 15.55 16.49 4.18
C THR A 30 14.95 16.94 2.85
N GLU A 31 15.57 17.92 2.17
CA GLU A 31 15.11 18.39 0.85
C GLU A 31 15.17 17.29 -0.23
N GLU A 32 16.27 16.51 -0.26
CA GLU A 32 16.38 15.36 -1.17
C GLU A 32 15.35 14.27 -0.87
N LEU A 33 15.08 14.02 0.41
CA LEU A 33 14.11 13.01 0.84
C LEU A 33 12.69 13.39 0.45
N GLU A 34 12.30 14.66 0.63
CA GLU A 34 11.00 15.19 0.25
C GLU A 34 10.77 15.08 -1.27
N ARG A 35 11.77 15.43 -2.08
CA ARG A 35 11.68 15.28 -3.55
C ARG A 35 11.48 13.83 -3.96
N ARG A 36 12.23 12.89 -3.38
CA ARG A 36 12.07 11.45 -3.67
C ARG A 36 10.69 10.95 -3.26
N GLN A 37 10.20 11.38 -2.09
CA GLN A 37 8.88 10.99 -1.62
C GLN A 37 7.78 11.46 -2.57
N LYS A 38 7.89 12.70 -3.08
CA LYS A 38 6.94 13.24 -4.06
C LYS A 38 6.97 12.48 -5.40
N GLN A 39 8.16 12.10 -5.87
CA GLN A 39 8.31 11.31 -7.10
C GLN A 39 7.72 9.91 -6.95
N VAL A 40 8.01 9.23 -5.84
CA VAL A 40 7.45 7.89 -5.57
C VAL A 40 5.92 7.95 -5.46
N ALA A 41 5.38 9.01 -4.85
CA ALA A 41 3.93 9.20 -4.79
C ALA A 41 3.30 9.32 -6.18
N SER A 42 3.88 10.09 -7.10
CA SER A 42 3.35 10.17 -8.48
C SER A 42 3.47 8.85 -9.23
N GLU A 43 4.57 8.12 -9.08
CA GLU A 43 4.74 6.80 -9.71
C GLU A 43 3.67 5.80 -9.21
N ILE A 44 3.29 5.89 -7.93
CA ILE A 44 2.22 5.09 -7.33
C ILE A 44 0.85 5.50 -7.89
N GLU A 45 0.56 6.79 -8.02
CA GLU A 45 -0.69 7.29 -8.60
C GLU A 45 -0.88 6.82 -10.06
N ASP A 46 0.19 6.86 -10.85
CA ASP A 46 0.18 6.38 -12.23
C ASP A 46 -0.06 4.86 -12.30
N LEU A 47 0.61 4.08 -11.44
CA LEU A 47 0.41 2.63 -11.35
C LEU A 47 -1.04 2.28 -10.95
N PHE A 48 -1.59 2.96 -9.94
CA PHE A 48 -2.98 2.76 -9.53
C PHE A 48 -3.95 3.12 -10.66
N THR A 49 -3.70 4.20 -11.38
CA THR A 49 -4.54 4.60 -12.50
C THR A 49 -4.52 3.55 -13.61
N SER A 50 -3.33 3.03 -13.96
CA SER A 50 -3.18 1.94 -14.93
C SER A 50 -3.93 0.69 -14.48
N TYR A 51 -3.78 0.31 -13.21
CA TYR A 51 -4.42 -0.90 -12.66
C TYR A 51 -5.96 -0.76 -12.57
N LEU A 52 -6.47 0.38 -12.12
CA LEU A 52 -7.91 0.66 -12.09
C LEU A 52 -8.52 0.69 -13.49
N MET A 53 -7.76 1.21 -14.47
CA MET A 53 -8.18 1.18 -15.87
C MET A 53 -8.25 -0.25 -16.41
N GLU A 54 -7.23 -1.07 -16.12
CA GLU A 54 -7.19 -2.48 -16.50
C GLU A 54 -8.36 -3.27 -15.89
N ILE A 55 -8.65 -3.10 -14.59
CA ILE A 55 -9.79 -3.75 -13.93
C ILE A 55 -11.12 -3.30 -14.56
N LYS A 56 -11.27 -1.98 -14.82
CA LYS A 56 -12.50 -1.45 -15.42
C LYS A 56 -12.71 -2.00 -16.82
N GLU A 57 -11.64 -2.10 -17.60
CA GLU A 57 -11.67 -2.69 -18.94
C GLU A 57 -11.99 -4.19 -18.88
N GLU A 58 -11.40 -4.92 -17.93
CA GLU A 58 -11.71 -6.33 -17.71
C GLU A 58 -13.18 -6.57 -17.33
N ASN A 59 -13.74 -5.76 -16.44
CA ASN A 59 -15.17 -5.83 -16.09
C ASN A 59 -16.06 -5.63 -17.33
N LYS A 60 -15.70 -4.66 -18.20
CA LYS A 60 -16.42 -4.42 -19.45
C LYS A 60 -16.30 -5.61 -20.42
N ARG A 61 -15.10 -6.20 -20.53
CA ARG A 61 -14.86 -7.42 -21.33
C ARG A 61 -15.69 -8.59 -20.82
N MET A 62 -15.87 -8.73 -19.51
CA MET A 62 -16.74 -9.74 -18.91
C MET A 62 -18.21 -9.51 -19.32
N GLU A 63 -18.71 -8.28 -19.25
CA GLU A 63 -20.06 -7.93 -19.73
C GLU A 63 -20.26 -8.29 -21.21
N GLU A 64 -19.25 -8.04 -22.05
CA GLU A 64 -19.25 -8.42 -23.47
C GLU A 64 -19.26 -9.95 -23.66
N TRP A 65 -18.53 -10.72 -22.85
CA TRP A 65 -18.59 -12.18 -22.88
C TRP A 65 -19.94 -12.74 -22.43
N PHE A 66 -20.55 -12.16 -21.39
CA PHE A 66 -21.88 -12.57 -20.93
C PHE A 66 -22.98 -12.25 -21.95
N THR A 67 -22.88 -11.14 -22.67
CA THR A 67 -23.83 -10.78 -23.75
C THR A 67 -23.63 -11.65 -25.00
N MET A 68 -22.38 -11.95 -25.37
CA MET A 68 -22.04 -12.85 -26.48
C MET A 68 -22.46 -14.31 -26.21
N SER A 69 -22.31 -14.79 -24.97
CA SER A 69 -22.72 -16.16 -24.57
C SER A 69 -24.24 -16.35 -24.55
N LYS A 70 -25.05 -15.28 -24.47
CA LYS A 70 -26.51 -15.34 -24.63
C LYS A 70 -26.95 -15.40 -26.10
N ALA A 71 -26.05 -15.14 -27.05
CA ALA A 71 -26.38 -15.02 -28.47
C ALA A 71 -26.14 -16.30 -29.30
N VAL A 72 -25.94 -17.46 -28.67
CA VAL A 72 -25.90 -18.75 -29.37
C VAL A 72 -27.30 -19.37 -29.36
N PRO A 73 -28.00 -19.47 -30.50
CA PRO A 73 -29.30 -20.13 -30.57
C PRO A 73 -29.08 -21.66 -30.64
N SER A 74 -29.57 -22.39 -29.64
CA SER A 74 -29.78 -23.84 -29.73
C SER A 74 -31.20 -24.08 -30.26
N PRO A 75 -31.38 -24.90 -31.32
CA PRO A 75 -32.67 -25.11 -31.95
C PRO A 75 -33.48 -26.23 -31.26
N GLU A 76 -34.81 -26.05 -31.31
CA GLU A 76 -35.90 -27.03 -31.07
C GLU A 76 -36.18 -27.37 -29.58
N GLU A 77 -37.41 -27.40 -29.05
CA GLU A 77 -38.78 -27.25 -29.57
C GLU A 77 -39.76 -27.17 -28.37
N THR A 78 -40.99 -26.66 -28.61
CA THR A 78 -42.26 -27.01 -27.93
C THR A 78 -42.96 -25.96 -27.04
N LYS A 79 -43.90 -25.25 -27.70
CA LYS A 79 -45.29 -24.91 -27.28
C LYS A 79 -45.51 -24.11 -25.99
N ASN A 80 -46.00 -22.87 -26.12
CA ASN A 80 -47.44 -22.58 -26.02
C ASN A 80 -47.72 -21.11 -26.32
N ALA A 81 -48.81 -20.89 -27.06
CA ALA A 81 -49.34 -19.59 -27.42
C ALA A 81 -50.10 -18.95 -26.24
N GLY A 82 -50.01 -17.62 -26.14
CA GLY A 82 -50.98 -16.79 -25.43
C GLY A 82 -50.40 -15.86 -24.36
N SER A 83 -50.04 -14.64 -24.76
CA SER A 83 -50.70 -13.39 -24.35
C SER A 83 -49.71 -12.22 -24.36
N GLU A 84 -49.98 -11.24 -25.21
CA GLU A 84 -49.40 -9.89 -25.16
C GLU A 84 -49.79 -9.22 -23.84
N VAL A 85 -48.88 -8.45 -23.23
CA VAL A 85 -49.07 -7.06 -22.77
C VAL A 85 -47.71 -6.50 -22.37
N SER A 86 -47.31 -5.42 -23.05
CA SER A 86 -46.23 -4.52 -22.68
C SER A 86 -46.54 -3.81 -21.36
N THR A 87 -45.57 -3.70 -20.46
CA THR A 87 -45.42 -2.52 -19.58
C THR A 87 -43.94 -2.41 -19.19
N GLU A 88 -43.29 -1.36 -19.69
CA GLU A 88 -42.07 -0.83 -19.11
C GLU A 88 -42.31 -0.49 -17.64
N GLN A 89 -41.58 -1.13 -16.74
CA GLN A 89 -41.30 -0.58 -15.41
C GLN A 89 -39.83 -0.80 -15.11
N GLU A 90 -39.08 0.29 -15.20
CA GLU A 90 -37.87 0.50 -14.43
C GLU A 90 -38.16 0.13 -12.96
N SER A 91 -37.64 -1.02 -12.53
CA SER A 91 -37.35 -1.24 -11.12
C SER A 91 -35.84 -1.22 -11.00
N VAL A 92 -35.33 -0.12 -10.47
CA VAL A 92 -33.99 -0.05 -9.91
C VAL A 92 -33.94 -1.11 -8.83
N THR A 93 -33.49 -2.31 -9.21
CA THR A 93 -33.08 -3.32 -8.25
C THR A 93 -31.88 -2.71 -7.55
N SER A 94 -32.09 -2.32 -6.29
CA SER A 94 -31.03 -1.89 -5.40
C SER A 94 -29.96 -2.99 -5.40
N TYR A 95 -28.85 -2.70 -6.09
CA TYR A 95 -27.71 -3.59 -6.13
C TYR A 95 -27.14 -3.68 -4.72
N ALA A 96 -27.41 -4.81 -4.05
CA ALA A 96 -26.65 -5.24 -2.89
C ALA A 96 -25.48 -6.08 -3.44
N PRO A 97 -24.24 -5.59 -3.38
CA PRO A 97 -23.09 -6.38 -3.78
C PRO A 97 -23.09 -7.69 -2.98
N PRO A 98 -22.84 -8.85 -3.60
CA PRO A 98 -22.64 -10.08 -2.86
C PRO A 98 -21.49 -9.85 -1.87
N GLU A 99 -21.74 -10.15 -0.59
CA GLU A 99 -20.67 -10.22 0.39
C GLU A 99 -19.65 -11.21 -0.16
N PRO A 100 -18.40 -10.79 -0.39
CA PRO A 100 -17.43 -11.69 -0.93
C PRO A 100 -17.24 -12.83 0.07
N ASP A 101 -17.35 -14.08 -0.39
CA ASP A 101 -16.75 -15.25 0.26
C ASP A 101 -15.22 -15.09 0.13
N ILE A 102 -14.69 -14.03 0.72
CA ILE A 102 -13.28 -13.97 1.06
C ILE A 102 -13.17 -14.98 2.19
N VAL A 103 -12.75 -16.20 1.84
CA VAL A 103 -11.80 -16.85 2.74
C VAL A 103 -10.64 -15.87 2.79
N GLU A 104 -10.66 -14.95 3.75
CA GLU A 104 -9.60 -13.99 4.02
C GLU A 104 -8.34 -14.78 4.30
N ASN A 105 -7.66 -15.21 3.24
CA ASN A 105 -6.31 -15.67 3.31
C ASN A 105 -5.44 -14.41 3.37
N TYR A 106 -5.65 -13.65 4.46
CA TYR A 106 -4.78 -12.58 4.87
C TYR A 106 -3.43 -13.23 5.15
N GLU A 107 -2.50 -13.14 4.21
CA GLU A 107 -1.11 -13.38 4.53
C GLU A 107 -0.60 -12.13 5.26
N PRO A 108 -0.41 -12.19 6.59
CA PRO A 108 0.16 -11.06 7.32
C PRO A 108 1.51 -10.71 6.72
N SER A 109 1.72 -9.41 6.49
CA SER A 109 3.04 -8.90 6.10
C SER A 109 4.09 -9.37 7.11
N LEU A 110 5.36 -9.46 6.67
CA LEU A 110 6.45 -9.92 7.54
C LEU A 110 6.50 -9.15 8.86
N HIS A 111 6.26 -7.85 8.80
CA HIS A 111 6.12 -6.97 9.95
C HIS A 111 4.94 -7.35 10.86
N ALA A 112 3.74 -7.54 10.29
CA ALA A 112 2.56 -7.94 11.05
C ALA A 112 2.78 -9.28 11.77
N LYS A 113 3.48 -10.23 11.12
CA LYS A 113 3.85 -11.51 11.72
C LYS A 113 4.87 -11.34 12.87
N VAL A 114 5.82 -10.40 12.75
CA VAL A 114 6.74 -10.04 13.84
C VAL A 114 6.00 -9.42 15.02
N PHE A 115 5.05 -8.53 14.77
CA PHE A 115 4.24 -7.89 15.82
C PHE A 115 3.35 -8.88 16.56
N ASP A 116 2.58 -9.70 15.84
CA ASP A 116 1.73 -10.73 16.41
C ASP A 116 2.53 -11.73 17.27
N MET A 117 3.72 -12.13 16.80
CA MET A 117 4.61 -13.00 17.58
C MET A 117 5.21 -12.31 18.82
N LYS A 118 5.45 -10.99 18.75
CA LYS A 118 5.97 -10.22 19.88
C LYS A 118 4.88 -9.96 20.92
N GLU A 119 3.64 -9.74 20.50
CA GLU A 119 2.46 -9.67 21.37
C GLU A 119 2.17 -11.02 22.05
N LYS A 120 2.38 -12.13 21.35
CA LYS A 120 2.38 -13.50 21.92
C LYS A 120 3.54 -13.78 22.88
N GLY A 121 4.42 -12.81 23.13
CA GLY A 121 5.50 -12.91 24.11
C GLY A 121 6.78 -13.59 23.62
N CYS A 122 6.88 -13.98 22.34
CA CYS A 122 8.10 -14.60 21.81
C CYS A 122 9.32 -13.67 21.91
N SER A 123 10.50 -14.27 22.07
CA SER A 123 11.75 -13.51 22.05
C SER A 123 12.13 -13.11 20.62
N ILE A 124 12.90 -12.02 20.47
CA ILE A 124 13.39 -11.53 19.17
C ILE A 124 14.16 -12.62 18.42
N GLU A 125 14.82 -13.51 19.17
CA GLU A 125 15.66 -14.58 18.65
C GLU A 125 14.85 -15.76 18.14
N GLU A 126 13.72 -16.06 18.79
CA GLU A 126 12.76 -17.07 18.34
C GLU A 126 12.01 -16.59 17.09
N ILE A 127 11.68 -15.31 17.02
CA ILE A 127 11.07 -14.67 15.85
C ILE A 127 12.04 -14.72 14.67
N ALA A 128 13.31 -14.34 14.87
CA ALA A 128 14.37 -14.43 13.88
C ALA A 128 14.55 -15.84 13.32
N ARG A 129 14.53 -16.85 14.19
CA ARG A 129 14.65 -18.27 13.78
C ARG A 129 13.44 -18.75 12.99
N LYS A 130 12.21 -18.38 13.41
CA LYS A 130 10.96 -18.78 12.74
C LYS A 130 10.76 -18.09 11.39
N LEU A 131 11.26 -16.87 11.22
CA LEU A 131 11.17 -16.11 9.98
C LEU A 131 12.41 -16.24 9.08
N HIS A 132 13.42 -17.01 9.52
CA HIS A 132 14.72 -17.13 8.86
C HIS A 132 15.36 -15.76 8.56
N LYS A 133 15.27 -14.83 9.51
CA LYS A 133 15.83 -13.47 9.44
C LYS A 133 16.90 -13.25 10.51
N GLY A 134 17.73 -12.22 10.34
CA GLY A 134 18.73 -11.84 11.34
C GLY A 134 18.09 -11.34 12.64
N LYS A 135 18.72 -11.62 13.80
CA LYS A 135 18.28 -11.07 15.10
C LYS A 135 18.20 -9.54 15.06
N THR A 136 19.21 -8.91 14.48
CA THR A 136 19.28 -7.46 14.29
C THR A 136 18.19 -6.96 13.34
N GLU A 137 17.89 -7.70 12.27
CA GLU A 137 16.84 -7.29 11.32
C GLU A 137 15.46 -7.27 11.99
N ILE A 138 15.13 -8.30 12.79
CA ILE A 138 13.85 -8.34 13.53
C ILE A 138 13.80 -7.27 14.62
N GLU A 139 14.90 -7.03 15.33
CA GLU A 139 14.97 -5.96 16.34
C GLU A 139 14.77 -4.58 15.71
N LEU A 140 15.39 -4.36 14.56
CA LEU A 140 15.31 -3.13 13.80
C LEU A 140 13.90 -2.95 13.23
N LEU A 141 13.31 -4.01 12.67
CA LEU A 141 11.94 -4.04 12.19
C LEU A 141 10.95 -3.73 13.33
N TYR A 142 11.14 -4.30 14.50
CA TYR A 142 10.26 -4.01 15.64
C TYR A 142 10.41 -2.56 16.14
N LYS A 143 11.64 -2.03 16.18
CA LYS A 143 11.89 -0.65 16.64
C LYS A 143 11.38 0.42 15.66
N PHE A 144 11.48 0.18 14.35
CA PHE A 144 11.07 1.19 13.35
C PHE A 144 9.57 1.41 13.27
N TYR A 145 8.78 0.36 13.54
CA TYR A 145 7.34 0.39 13.36
C TYR A 145 6.55 0.36 14.68
N LYS A 146 7.22 0.36 15.83
CA LYS A 146 6.59 0.52 17.15
C LYS A 146 6.10 1.97 17.40
N ASN A 147 6.35 2.90 16.47
CA ASN A 147 5.91 4.28 16.55
C ASN A 147 4.71 4.55 15.64
#